data_AF-A0A8J6P6F4-F1
#
_entry.id   AF-A0A8J6P6F4-F1
#
_cell.length_a   1.000
_cell.length_b   1.000
_cell.length_c   1.000
_cell.angle_alpha   90.00
_cell.angle_beta   90.00
_cell.angle_gamma   90.00
#
_symmetry.space_group_name_H-M   'P 1'
#
loop_
_entity.id
_entity.type
_entity.pdbx_description
1 polymer ?
#
loop_
_entity_poly.entity_id
_entity_poly.type
_entity_poly.pdbx_seq_one_letter_code
_entity_poly.pdbx_strand_id
1 'polypeptide(L)'
;MDILLRNISSATVCHIDELAHKKGISRNQLLCEWLDQIAMMEGLVQLESKYERMYSGVIEMMKETNLVLEQAVKTNQTILQQINEVEKKG
;
A
#
# COMPACT_ATOMS: atom_id res chain seq x y z
N MET A 1 29.99 12.43 5.84
CA MET A 1 30.93 11.39 5.35
C MET A 1 31.19 11.72 3.90
N ASP A 2 32.43 11.52 3.44
CA ASP A 2 32.80 11.81 2.05
C ASP A 2 32.82 10.51 1.26
N ILE A 3 32.20 10.50 0.09
CA ILE A 3 32.15 9.37 -0.83
C ILE A 3 32.80 9.79 -2.14
N LEU A 4 33.74 8.99 -2.63
CA LEU A 4 34.38 9.20 -3.92
C LEU A 4 33.88 8.17 -4.93
N LEU A 5 33.14 8.64 -5.93
CA LEU A 5 32.67 7.81 -7.04
C LEU A 5 33.66 7.84 -8.19
N ARG A 6 34.10 6.68 -8.66
CA ARG A 6 35.06 6.51 -9.76
C ARG A 6 34.42 5.75 -10.91
N ASN A 7 35.03 5.84 -12.09
CA ASN A 7 34.63 5.11 -13.30
C ASN A 7 33.22 5.44 -13.81
N ILE A 8 32.70 6.64 -13.50
CA ILE A 8 31.47 7.14 -14.13
C ILE A 8 31.82 7.68 -15.51
N SER A 9 31.04 7.31 -16.53
CA SER A 9 31.25 7.80 -17.89
C SER A 9 31.10 9.32 -17.97
N SER A 10 31.87 9.96 -18.86
CA SER A 10 31.78 11.41 -19.07
C SER A 10 30.36 11.86 -19.48
N ALA A 11 29.68 11.07 -20.31
CA ALA A 11 28.30 11.31 -20.70
C ALA A 11 27.35 11.32 -19.50
N THR A 12 27.51 10.37 -18.58
CA THR A 12 26.71 10.30 -17.34
C THR A 12 26.97 11.51 -16.45
N VAL A 13 28.23 11.93 -16.26
CA VAL A 13 28.55 13.13 -15.47
C VAL A 13 27.93 14.38 -16.09
N CYS A 14 28.02 14.54 -17.41
CA CYS A 14 27.41 15.64 -18.14
C CYS A 14 25.90 15.70 -17.92
N HIS A 15 25.24 14.55 -18.00
CA HIS A 15 23.80 14.49 -17.77
C HIS A 15 23.41 14.85 -16.32
N ILE A 16 24.18 14.42 -15.33
CA ILE A 16 23.95 14.78 -13.93
C ILE A 16 24.10 16.30 -13.74
N ASP A 17 25.09 16.92 -14.38
CA ASP A 17 25.29 18.37 -14.35
C ASP A 17 24.10 19.12 -14.94
N GLU A 18 23.61 18.67 -16.10
CA GLU A 18 22.42 19.27 -16.72
C GLU A 18 21.20 19.19 -15.80
N LEU A 19 21.00 18.05 -15.12
CA LEU A 19 19.89 17.86 -14.19
C LEU A 19 20.02 18.74 -12.94
N ALA A 20 21.23 18.85 -12.39
CA ALA A 20 21.51 19.74 -11.26
C ALA A 20 21.27 21.21 -11.65
N HIS A 21 21.74 21.61 -12.82
CA HIS A 21 21.55 22.96 -13.35
C HIS A 21 20.07 23.29 -13.58
N LYS A 22 19.30 22.37 -14.18
CA LYS A 22 17.84 22.53 -14.36
C LYS A 22 17.09 22.72 -13.04
N LYS A 23 17.58 22.11 -11.96
CA LYS A 23 17.01 22.24 -10.61
C LYS A 23 17.56 23.43 -9.82
N GLY A 24 18.58 24.13 -10.32
CA GLY A 24 19.23 25.23 -9.60
C GLY A 24 20.03 24.79 -8.37
N ILE A 25 20.49 23.53 -8.32
CA ILE A 25 21.24 22.97 -7.20
C ILE A 25 22.63 22.49 -7.64
N SER A 26 23.52 22.23 -6.68
CA SER A 26 24.83 21.66 -7.00
C SER A 26 24.74 20.19 -7.40
N ARG A 27 25.69 19.70 -8.21
CA ARG A 27 25.87 18.27 -8.50
C ARG A 27 25.90 17.43 -7.23
N ASN A 28 26.66 17.88 -6.23
CA ASN A 28 26.80 17.18 -4.96
C ASN A 28 25.46 17.06 -4.22
N GLN A 29 24.72 18.16 -4.16
CA GLN A 29 23.40 18.16 -3.52
C GLN A 29 22.43 17.21 -4.23
N LEU A 30 22.39 17.22 -5.56
CA LEU A 30 21.55 16.29 -6.33
C LEU A 30 21.91 14.82 -6.04
N LEU A 31 23.20 14.50 -5.98
CA LEU A 31 23.68 13.16 -5.68
C LEU A 31 23.33 12.71 -4.26
N CYS A 32 23.46 13.60 -3.27
CA CYS A 32 23.02 13.32 -1.90
C CYS A 32 21.52 13.04 -1.84
N GLU A 33 20.68 13.88 -2.47
CA GLU A 33 19.23 13.68 -2.51
C GLU A 33 18.85 12.32 -3.12
N TRP A 34 19.50 11.92 -4.21
CA TRP A 34 19.26 10.61 -4.82
C TRP A 34 19.73 9.44 -3.98
N LEU A 35 20.89 9.55 -3.33
CA LEU A 35 21.40 8.50 -2.45
C LEU A 35 20.48 8.32 -1.24
N ASP A 36 19.98 9.41 -0.66
CA ASP A 36 19.00 9.37 0.43
C ASP A 36 17.69 8.72 -0.01
N GLN A 37 17.18 9.07 -1.20
CA GLN A 37 15.99 8.44 -1.77
C GLN A 37 16.17 6.94 -1.98
N ILE A 38 17.30 6.51 -2.54
CA ILE A 38 17.62 5.09 -2.74
C ILE A 38 17.68 4.37 -1.40
N ALA A 39 18.35 4.95 -0.40
CA ALA A 39 18.48 4.36 0.93
C ALA A 39 17.11 4.21 1.63
N MET A 40 16.18 5.13 1.40
CA MET A 40 14.82 5.07 1.95
C MET A 40 13.88 4.16 1.15
N MET A 41 14.20 3.85 -0.11
CA MET A 41 13.30 3.15 -1.01
C MET A 41 12.96 1.72 -0.55
N GLU A 42 13.93 1.00 0.02
CA GLU A 42 13.66 -0.34 0.57
C GLU A 42 12.65 -0.27 1.74
N GLY A 43 12.83 0.70 2.65
CA GLY A 43 11.90 0.93 3.74
C GLY A 43 10.50 1.32 3.26
N LEU A 44 10.43 2.12 2.20
CA LEU A 44 9.16 2.52 1.58
C LEU A 44 8.43 1.32 0.95
N VAL A 45 9.14 0.47 0.19
CA VAL A 45 8.58 -0.74 -0.42
C VAL A 45 8.08 -1.72 0.65
N GLN A 46 8.84 -1.90 1.74
CA GLN A 46 8.42 -2.74 2.87
C GLN A 46 7.18 -2.17 3.58
N LEU A 47 7.10 -0.84 3.71
CA LEU A 47 5.97 -0.15 4.31
C LEU A 47 4.71 -0.28 3.45
N GLU A 48 4.81 -0.05 2.14
CA GLU A 48 3.71 -0.26 1.18
C GLU A 48 3.21 -1.70 1.23
N SER A 49 4.13 -2.68 1.20
CA SER A 49 3.80 -4.10 1.32
C SER A 49 3.06 -4.43 2.61
N LYS A 50 3.43 -3.77 3.72
CA LYS A 50 2.74 -3.93 5.01
C LYS A 50 1.33 -3.36 4.97
N TYR A 51 1.16 -2.17 4.39
CA TYR A 51 -0.15 -1.56 4.23
C TYR A 51 -1.06 -2.39 3.32
N GLU A 52 -0.55 -2.90 2.21
CA GLU A 52 -1.31 -3.77 1.29
C GLU A 52 -1.83 -5.03 1.98
N ARG A 53 -0.98 -5.70 2.78
CA ARG A 53 -1.42 -6.85 3.58
C ARG A 53 -2.50 -6.49 4.59
N MET A 54 -2.35 -5.35 5.27
CA MET A 54 -3.33 -4.87 6.23
C MET A 54 -4.68 -4.57 5.57
N TYR A 55 -4.68 -3.86 4.44
CA TYR A 55 -5.89 -3.57 3.67
C TYR A 55 -6.57 -4.84 3.17
N SER A 56 -5.78 -5.81 2.67
CA SER A 56 -6.30 -7.10 2.22
C SER A 56 -7.00 -7.85 3.35
N GLY A 57 -6.39 -7.89 4.55
CA GLY A 57 -7.01 -8.51 5.73
C GLY A 57 -8.30 -7.83 6.18
N VAL A 58 -8.37 -6.49 6.12
CA VAL A 58 -9.61 -5.75 6.42
C VAL A 58 -10.72 -6.09 5.42
N ILE A 59 -10.40 -6.14 4.12
CA ILE A 59 -11.37 -6.48 3.08
C ILE A 59 -11.89 -7.92 3.26
N GLU A 60 -11.01 -8.85 3.60
CA GLU A 60 -11.38 -10.24 3.85
C GLU A 60 -12.32 -10.35 5.06
N MET A 61 -11.98 -9.70 6.17
CA MET A 61 -12.83 -9.64 7.36
C MET A 61 -14.20 -9.00 7.07
N MET A 62 -14.26 -7.96 6.24
CA MET A 62 -15.53 -7.36 5.81
C MET A 62 -16.37 -8.33 4.99
N LYS A 63 -15.76 -9.09 4.08
CA LYS A 63 -16.47 -10.13 3.31
C LYS A 63 -17.02 -11.22 4.21
N GLU A 64 -16.21 -11.72 5.15
CA GLU A 64 -16.66 -12.71 6.13
C GLU A 64 -17.81 -12.18 6.99
N THR A 65 -17.71 -10.94 7.45
CA THR A 65 -18.76 -10.27 8.24
C THR A 65 -20.06 -10.18 7.44
N ASN A 66 -20.00 -9.79 6.16
CA ASN A 66 -21.17 -9.75 5.29
C ASN A 66 -21.82 -11.12 5.12
N LEU A 67 -21.04 -12.18 4.93
CA LEU A 67 -21.56 -13.55 4.82
C LEU A 67 -22.29 -13.99 6.10
N VAL A 68 -21.72 -13.67 7.27
CA VAL A 68 -22.36 -13.97 8.56
C VAL A 68 -23.67 -13.20 8.72
N LEU A 69 -23.69 -11.92 8.33
CA LEU A 69 -24.90 -11.09 8.39
C LEU A 69 -26.00 -11.60 7.45
N GLU A 70 -25.65 -11.95 6.21
CA GLU A 70 -26.60 -12.54 5.25
C GLU A 70 -27.20 -13.83 5.79
N GLN A 71 -26.37 -14.71 6.36
CA GLN A 71 -26.84 -15.95 6.96
C GLN A 71 -27.74 -15.69 8.18
N ALA A 72 -27.42 -14.72 9.03
CA ALA A 72 -28.25 -14.33 10.16
C ALA A 72 -29.63 -13.82 9.71
N VAL A 73 -29.67 -12.97 8.69
CA VAL A 73 -30.93 -12.48 8.10
C VAL A 73 -31.78 -13.64 7.58
N LYS A 74 -31.17 -14.57 6.85
CA LYS A 74 -31.87 -15.75 6.32
C LYS A 74 -32.43 -16.63 7.43
N THR A 75 -31.65 -16.91 8.47
CA THR A 75 -32.10 -17.67 9.64
C THR A 75 -33.29 -17.00 10.33
N ASN A 76 -33.22 -15.68 10.55
CA ASN A 76 -34.32 -14.92 11.15
C ASN A 76 -35.60 -14.99 10.31
N GLN A 77 -35.50 -14.89 8.98
CA GLN A 77 -36.64 -15.05 8.08
C GLN A 77 -37.28 -16.44 8.18
N THR A 78 -36.46 -17.50 8.24
CA THR A 78 -36.97 -18.87 8.42
C THR A 78 -37.67 -19.06 9.76
N ILE A 79 -37.12 -18.52 10.85
CA ILE A 79 -37.75 -18.58 12.17
C ILE A 79 -39.12 -17.87 12.15
N LEU A 80 -39.20 -16.68 11.56
CA LEU A 80 -40.46 -15.93 11.43
C LEU A 80 -41.52 -16.70 10.62
N GLN A 81 -41.11 -17.38 9.54
CA GLN A 81 -42.02 -18.23 8.77
C GLN A 81 -42.58 -19.38 9.62
N GLN A 82 -41.72 -20.06 10.39
CA GLN A 82 -42.13 -21.15 11.27
C GLN A 82 -43.08 -20.68 12.37
N ILE A 83 -42.83 -19.53 13.00
CA ILE A 83 -43.74 -18.94 14.01
C ILE A 83 -45.12 -18.69 13.39
N ASN A 84 -45.17 -18.02 12.23
CA ASN A 84 -46.43 -17.73 11.54
C ASN A 84 -47.21 -19.00 11.15
N GLU A 85 -46.53 -20.09 10.82
CA GLU A 85 -47.18 -21.37 10.52
C GLU A 85 -47.78 -22.04 11.76
N VAL A 86 -47.13 -21.91 12.91
CA VAL A 86 -47.64 -22.43 14.18
C VAL A 86 -48.86 -21.62 14.64
N GLU A 87 -48.79 -20.29 14.57
CA GLU A 87 -49.92 -19.41 14.93
C GLU A 87 -51.16 -19.62 14.06
N LYS A 88 -51.00 -20.03 12.80
CA LYS A 88 -52.13 -20.38 11.92
C LYS A 88 -52.78 -21.73 12.23
N LYS A 89 -52.11 -22.59 12.99
CA LYS A 89 -52.57 -23.96 13.30
C LYS A 89 -53.16 -24.10 14.72
N GLY A 90 -52.89 -23.15 15.61
CA GLY A 90 -53.49 -23.06 16.95
C GLY A 90 -54.76 -22.23 16.95
#